data_AF-A0A6V7VPK0-F1
#
_entry.id   AF-A0A6V7VPK0-F1
#
_cell.length_a   1.000
_cell.length_b   1.000
_cell.length_c   1.000
_cell.angle_alpha   90.00
_cell.angle_beta   90.00
_cell.angle_gamma   90.00
#
_symmetry.space_group_name_H-M   'P 1'
#
loop_
_entity.id
_entity.type
_entity.pdbx_description
1 polymer ?
#
loop_
_entity_poly.entity_id
_entity_poly.type
_entity_poly.pdbx_seq_one_letter_code
_entity_poly.pdbx_strand_id
1 'polypeptide(L)'
;MFNNLFLISLTIFLLNNNHVLSVDEVEKIELKRLELPEEKLTAPEIIKYYGYKCEIHKVTTKDGYILEMHRIPFGRNFNENEENLKQKKPVVYLQHGLLASSFDWVANLPNQSLGFILADAGYDVWMGNVRGNVYSSKHEKKLFRKRRILEIYLG
;
A
#
# COMPACT_ATOMS: atom_id res chain seq x y z
N MET A 1 -6.50 22.40 8.17
CA MET A 1 -7.71 23.24 8.11
C MET A 1 -8.91 22.31 8.11
N PHE A 2 -9.49 22.05 9.28
CA PHE A 2 -10.72 21.24 9.37
C PHE A 2 -11.87 22.05 8.76
N ASN A 3 -12.58 21.45 7.80
CA ASN A 3 -13.57 22.13 6.96
C ASN A 3 -14.73 22.72 7.77
N ASN A 4 -14.99 24.02 7.58
CA ASN A 4 -16.13 24.75 8.17
C ASN A 4 -17.49 24.08 7.93
N LEU A 5 -17.65 23.28 6.86
CA LEU A 5 -18.91 22.56 6.60
C LEU A 5 -19.28 21.52 7.67
N PHE A 6 -18.29 20.91 8.33
CA PHE A 6 -18.57 19.87 9.34
C PHE A 6 -19.15 20.49 10.62
N LEU A 7 -18.56 21.60 11.07
CA LEU A 7 -19.05 22.37 12.21
C LEU A 7 -20.44 22.95 11.96
N ILE A 8 -20.73 23.37 10.73
CA ILE A 8 -22.05 23.86 10.32
C ILE A 8 -23.09 22.72 10.32
N SER A 9 -22.74 21.53 9.81
CA SER A 9 -23.65 20.37 9.85
C SER A 9 -23.94 19.89 11.28
N LEU A 10 -22.93 19.87 12.15
CA LEU A 10 -23.06 19.42 13.53
C LEU A 10 -23.91 20.39 14.36
N THR A 11 -23.76 21.69 14.14
CA THR A 11 -24.57 22.71 14.82
C THR A 11 -26.03 22.68 14.37
N ILE A 12 -26.32 22.48 13.07
CA ILE A 12 -27.70 22.32 12.58
C ILE A 12 -28.36 21.06 13.16
N PHE A 13 -27.62 19.95 13.31
CA PHE A 13 -28.14 18.72 13.91
C PHE A 13 -28.45 18.87 15.41
N LEU A 14 -27.61 19.58 16.16
CA LEU A 14 -27.79 19.88 17.58
C LEU A 14 -28.90 20.90 17.85
N LEU A 15 -29.23 21.76 16.88
CA LEU A 15 -30.32 22.74 17.00
C LEU A 15 -31.69 22.16 16.63
N ASN A 16 -31.75 21.15 15.75
CA ASN A 16 -33.00 20.55 15.30
C ASN A 16 -33.55 19.48 16.25
N ASN A 17 -32.68 18.84 17.03
CA ASN A 17 -33.08 17.91 18.07
C ASN A 17 -32.80 18.62 19.40
N ASN A 18 -33.81 18.91 20.22
CA ASN A 18 -33.66 19.51 21.56
C ASN A 18 -32.89 18.58 22.57
N HIS A 19 -32.06 17.68 22.06
CA HIS A 19 -31.25 16.73 22.76
C HIS A 19 -29.78 17.10 22.51
N VAL A 20 -29.15 17.73 23.51
CA VAL A 20 -27.71 17.94 23.50
C VAL A 20 -27.06 16.56 23.60
N LEU A 21 -26.40 16.12 22.52
CA LEU A 21 -25.63 14.88 22.54
C LEU A 21 -24.56 14.98 23.62
N SER A 22 -24.39 13.93 24.41
CA SER A 22 -23.30 13.89 25.39
C SER A 22 -21.96 13.88 24.67
N VAL A 23 -20.90 14.32 25.37
CA VAL A 23 -19.53 14.23 24.84
C VAL A 23 -19.21 12.80 24.40
N ASP A 24 -19.69 11.79 25.13
CA ASP A 24 -19.51 10.37 24.82
C ASP A 24 -20.26 9.94 23.53
N GLU A 25 -21.40 10.56 23.22
CA GLU A 25 -22.15 10.31 21.99
C GLU A 25 -21.49 10.98 20.78
N VAL A 26 -20.98 12.20 20.95
CA VAL A 26 -20.18 12.88 19.92
C VAL A 26 -18.89 12.11 19.67
N GLU A 27 -18.22 11.63 20.71
CA GLU A 27 -17.02 10.81 20.61
C GLU A 27 -17.32 9.47 19.94
N LYS A 28 -18.48 8.84 20.19
CA LYS A 28 -18.93 7.64 19.44
C LYS A 28 -19.22 7.91 17.96
N ILE A 29 -19.74 9.07 17.61
CA ILE A 29 -19.99 9.48 16.22
C ILE A 29 -18.65 9.77 15.52
N GLU A 30 -17.72 10.40 16.22
CA GLU A 30 -16.35 10.71 15.75
C GLU A 30 -15.46 9.45 15.67
N LEU A 31 -15.68 8.46 16.56
CA LEU A 31 -15.01 7.16 16.61
C LEU A 31 -15.61 6.11 15.67
N LYS A 32 -16.74 6.39 15.00
CA LYS A 32 -17.16 5.63 13.82
C LYS A 32 -16.29 6.03 12.62
N ARG A 33 -14.97 6.04 12.84
CA ARG A 33 -13.93 6.04 11.81
C ARG A 33 -14.33 4.91 10.88
N LEU A 34 -14.75 5.26 9.66
CA LEU A 34 -15.05 4.27 8.63
C LEU A 34 -13.84 3.36 8.54
N GLU A 35 -13.95 2.12 8.99
CA GLU A 35 -12.87 1.14 8.84
C GLU A 35 -12.63 1.00 7.35
N LEU A 36 -11.57 1.64 6.84
CA LEU A 36 -11.18 1.50 5.46
C LEU A 36 -10.60 0.10 5.30
N PRO A 37 -11.17 -0.75 4.42
CA PRO A 37 -10.69 -2.12 4.24
C PRO A 37 -9.18 -2.18 3.97
N GLU A 38 -8.65 -1.17 3.27
CA GLU A 38 -7.25 -1.02 2.86
C GLU A 38 -6.25 -0.91 4.01
N GLU A 39 -6.65 -0.42 5.20
CA GLU A 39 -5.74 -0.28 6.35
C GLU A 39 -5.11 -1.62 6.77
N LYS A 40 -5.78 -2.72 6.47
CA LYS A 40 -5.36 -4.09 6.83
C LYS A 40 -4.74 -4.84 5.66
N LEU A 41 -4.66 -4.24 4.47
CA LEU A 41 -4.20 -4.88 3.25
C LEU A 41 -2.73 -4.55 2.95
N THR A 42 -2.01 -5.54 2.41
CA THR A 42 -0.71 -5.35 1.80
C THR A 42 -0.83 -4.68 0.43
N ALA A 43 0.26 -4.14 -0.12
CA ALA A 43 0.25 -3.50 -1.44
C ALA A 43 -0.30 -4.41 -2.55
N PRO A 44 0.09 -5.71 -2.66
CA PRO A 44 -0.52 -6.62 -3.63
C PRO A 44 -2.02 -6.85 -3.43
N GLU A 45 -2.49 -6.86 -2.18
CA GLU A 45 -3.90 -7.01 -1.86
C GLU A 45 -4.69 -5.76 -2.24
N ILE A 46 -4.14 -4.57 -2.03
CA ILE A 46 -4.74 -3.30 -2.46
C ILE A 46 -4.84 -3.23 -3.99
N ILE A 47 -3.79 -3.63 -4.71
CA ILE A 47 -3.81 -3.68 -6.17
C ILE A 47 -4.96 -4.57 -6.67
N LYS A 48 -5.10 -5.76 -6.08
CA LYS A 48 -6.19 -6.69 -6.42
C LYS A 48 -7.56 -6.16 -5.98
N TYR A 49 -7.65 -5.53 -4.82
CA TYR A 49 -8.88 -4.94 -4.28
C TYR A 49 -9.46 -3.90 -5.24
N TYR A 50 -8.62 -3.08 -5.86
CA TYR A 50 -9.04 -2.10 -6.87
C TYR A 50 -9.26 -2.68 -8.29
N GLY A 51 -9.18 -4.00 -8.45
CA GLY A 51 -9.46 -4.70 -9.71
C GLY A 51 -8.29 -4.74 -10.70
N TYR A 52 -7.06 -4.43 -10.26
CA TYR A 52 -5.89 -4.56 -11.11
C TYR A 52 -5.26 -5.95 -10.97
N LYS A 53 -4.68 -6.45 -12.06
CA LYS A 53 -3.82 -7.63 -12.01
C LYS A 53 -2.53 -7.28 -11.25
N CYS A 54 -2.16 -8.11 -10.28
CA CYS A 54 -0.90 -7.98 -9.55
C CYS A 54 -0.05 -9.23 -9.75
N GLU A 55 1.17 -9.04 -10.22
CA GLU A 55 2.20 -10.07 -10.22
C GLU A 55 3.23 -9.78 -9.12
N ILE A 56 3.78 -10.84 -8.53
CA ILE A 56 4.83 -10.76 -7.51
C ILE A 56 6.04 -11.50 -8.06
N HIS A 57 7.16 -10.78 -8.18
CA HIS A 57 8.42 -11.29 -8.71
C HIS A 57 9.48 -11.27 -7.61
N LYS A 58 10.28 -12.33 -7.50
CA LYS A 58 11.38 -12.40 -6.53
C LYS A 58 12.71 -12.36 -7.26
N VAL A 59 13.57 -11.44 -6.85
CA VAL A 59 14.91 -11.23 -7.43
C VAL A 59 15.95 -11.40 -6.35
N THR A 60 16.89 -12.31 -6.56
CA THR A 60 18.04 -12.47 -5.66
C THR A 60 19.17 -11.53 -6.11
N THR A 61 19.65 -10.67 -5.21
CA THR A 61 20.82 -9.82 -5.45
C THR A 61 22.11 -10.64 -5.41
N LYS A 62 23.19 -10.12 -6.01
CA LYS A 62 24.50 -10.82 -6.03
C LYS A 62 25.02 -11.20 -4.64
N ASP A 63 24.69 -10.41 -3.63
CA ASP A 63 25.10 -10.63 -2.25
C ASP A 63 24.10 -11.50 -1.44
N GLY A 64 22.99 -11.91 -2.04
CA GLY A 64 22.09 -12.93 -1.48
C GLY A 64 20.79 -12.40 -0.84
N TYR A 65 20.47 -11.11 -0.97
CA TYR A 65 19.16 -10.58 -0.54
C TYR A 65 18.08 -10.98 -1.53
N ILE A 66 16.91 -11.36 -1.04
CA ILE A 66 15.75 -11.70 -1.86
C ILE A 66 14.80 -10.51 -1.83
N LEU A 67 14.71 -9.80 -2.96
CA LEU A 67 13.84 -8.65 -3.15
C LEU A 67 12.53 -9.09 -3.77
N GLU A 68 11.41 -8.65 -3.20
CA GLU A 68 10.08 -8.86 -3.76
C GLU A 68 9.63 -7.60 -4.52
N MET A 69 9.40 -7.73 -5.82
CA MET A 69 8.90 -6.67 -6.70
C MET A 69 7.43 -6.91 -7.00
N HIS A 70 6.64 -5.84 -7.02
CA HIS A 70 5.23 -5.88 -7.39
C HIS A 70 5.05 -5.28 -8.79
N ARG A 71 4.18 -5.88 -9.60
CA ARG A 71 3.97 -5.45 -10.98
C ARG A 71 2.48 -5.39 -11.32
N ILE A 72 2.09 -4.31 -11.99
CA ILE A 72 0.79 -4.14 -12.62
C ILE A 72 1.03 -4.13 -14.15
N PRO A 73 0.76 -5.25 -14.84
CA PRO A 73 1.13 -5.40 -16.26
C PRO A 73 0.25 -4.56 -17.20
N PHE A 74 -0.94 -4.16 -16.75
CA PHE A 74 -1.91 -3.35 -17.50
C PHE A 74 -3.01 -2.80 -16.59
N GLY A 75 -3.69 -1.76 -17.05
CA GLY A 75 -4.84 -1.16 -16.36
C GLY A 75 -6.05 -2.08 -16.22
N ARG A 76 -6.93 -1.79 -15.27
CA ARG A 76 -8.06 -2.66 -14.87
C ARG A 76 -9.12 -2.88 -15.95
N ASN A 77 -9.22 -1.97 -16.92
CA ASN A 77 -10.17 -2.06 -18.05
C ASN A 77 -9.53 -2.68 -19.31
N PHE A 78 -8.35 -3.27 -19.18
CA PHE A 78 -7.64 -3.88 -20.30
C PHE A 78 -8.34 -5.16 -20.78
N ASN A 79 -8.54 -5.25 -22.09
CA ASN A 79 -9.09 -6.46 -22.72
C ASN A 79 -7.96 -7.49 -22.92
N GLU A 80 -7.94 -8.53 -22.06
CA GLU A 80 -6.96 -9.63 -22.07
C GLU A 80 -7.14 -10.63 -23.23
N ASN A 81 -7.25 -10.14 -24.47
CA ASN A 81 -7.17 -11.00 -25.65
C ASN A 81 -5.69 -11.27 -26.04
N GLU A 82 -5.45 -12.34 -26.80
CA GLU A 82 -4.07 -12.73 -27.16
C GLU A 82 -3.29 -11.64 -27.90
N GLU A 83 -3.95 -10.84 -28.73
CA GLU A 83 -3.30 -9.77 -29.49
C GLU A 83 -2.82 -8.64 -28.57
N ASN A 84 -3.67 -8.19 -27.64
CA ASN A 84 -3.33 -7.13 -26.68
C ASN A 84 -2.27 -7.59 -25.68
N LEU A 85 -2.27 -8.87 -25.29
CA LEU A 85 -1.23 -9.44 -24.42
C LEU A 85 0.14 -9.50 -25.11
N LYS A 86 0.17 -9.68 -26.43
CA LYS A 86 1.42 -9.65 -27.23
C LYS A 86 1.94 -8.22 -27.47
N GLN A 87 1.10 -7.20 -27.27
CA GLN A 87 1.51 -5.80 -27.46
C GLN A 87 2.55 -5.38 -26.43
N LYS A 88 3.71 -4.93 -26.92
CA LYS A 88 4.78 -4.37 -26.07
C LYS A 88 4.32 -3.03 -25.47
N LYS A 89 4.32 -2.97 -24.14
CA LYS A 89 4.00 -1.77 -23.37
C LYS A 89 5.29 -1.12 -22.88
N PRO A 90 5.38 0.22 -22.86
CA PRO A 90 6.50 0.89 -22.23
C PRO A 90 6.54 0.55 -20.73
N VAL A 91 7.72 0.17 -20.24
CA VAL A 91 7.93 -0.21 -18.85
C VAL A 91 8.26 1.03 -18.01
N VAL A 92 7.63 1.17 -16.85
CA VAL A 92 7.98 2.18 -15.83
C VAL A 92 8.37 1.48 -14.55
N TYR A 93 9.49 1.89 -13.96
CA TYR A 93 9.96 1.40 -12.66
C TYR A 93 9.83 2.49 -11.61
N LEU A 94 9.07 2.21 -10.55
CA LEU A 94 8.81 3.11 -9.43
C LEU A 94 9.60 2.66 -8.20
N GLN A 95 10.46 3.54 -7.68
CA GLN A 95 11.31 3.26 -6.52
C GLN A 95 10.91 4.16 -5.36
N HIS A 96 10.46 3.56 -4.26
CA HIS A 96 10.04 4.28 -3.06
C HIS A 96 11.20 5.01 -2.37
N GLY A 97 10.87 5.93 -1.47
CA GLY A 97 11.82 6.72 -0.67
C GLY A 97 12.33 6.02 0.60
N LEU A 98 12.91 6.81 1.50
CA LEU A 98 13.43 6.35 2.79
C LEU A 98 12.31 5.81 3.69
N LEU A 99 12.55 4.67 4.35
CA LEU A 99 11.61 4.00 5.29
C LEU A 99 10.24 3.63 4.70
N ALA A 100 10.18 3.45 3.38
CA ALA A 100 8.94 3.16 2.66
C ALA A 100 8.94 1.81 1.93
N SER A 101 7.93 1.58 1.09
CA SER A 101 7.79 0.37 0.29
C SER A 101 7.04 0.64 -1.02
N SER A 102 6.86 -0.39 -1.85
CA SER A 102 6.00 -0.34 -3.04
C SER A 102 4.58 0.16 -2.78
N PHE A 103 4.11 0.10 -1.53
CA PHE A 103 2.82 0.63 -1.08
C PHE A 103 2.59 2.10 -1.46
N ASP A 104 3.62 2.95 -1.41
CA ASP A 104 3.51 4.39 -1.66
C ASP A 104 2.82 4.73 -2.99
N TRP A 105 3.00 3.86 -3.98
CA TRP A 105 2.49 4.06 -5.35
C TRP A 105 1.03 3.66 -5.54
N VAL A 106 0.45 2.98 -4.54
CA VAL A 106 -0.89 2.39 -4.58
C VAL A 106 -1.71 2.68 -3.32
N ALA A 107 -1.21 3.58 -2.45
CA ALA A 107 -1.78 3.86 -1.13
C ALA A 107 -3.14 4.60 -1.15
N ASN A 108 -3.44 5.30 -2.24
CA ASN A 108 -4.68 6.06 -2.42
C ASN A 108 -5.59 5.41 -3.48
N LEU A 109 -6.72 6.06 -3.76
CA LEU A 109 -7.64 5.70 -4.83
C LEU A 109 -6.93 5.55 -6.21
N PRO A 110 -7.48 4.73 -7.13
CA PRO A 110 -6.93 4.53 -8.48
C PRO A 110 -6.60 5.80 -9.27
N ASN A 111 -7.41 6.85 -9.13
CA ASN A 111 -7.20 8.13 -9.81
C ASN A 111 -6.24 9.10 -9.10
N GLN A 112 -5.65 8.69 -7.98
CA GLN A 112 -4.75 9.50 -7.15
C GLN A 112 -3.39 8.81 -6.91
N SER A 113 -3.30 7.52 -7.22
CA SER A 113 -2.12 6.69 -7.02
C SER A 113 -1.37 6.52 -8.34
N LEU A 114 -0.10 6.94 -8.37
CA LEU A 114 0.72 6.95 -9.58
C LEU A 114 0.81 5.57 -10.26
N GLY A 115 0.89 4.49 -9.49
CA GLY A 115 0.96 3.13 -10.02
C GLY A 115 -0.29 2.76 -10.83
N PHE A 116 -1.47 3.14 -10.34
CA PHE A 116 -2.74 2.90 -11.02
C PHE A 116 -2.93 3.80 -12.24
N ILE A 117 -2.61 5.09 -12.10
CA ILE A 117 -2.70 6.08 -13.19
C ILE A 117 -1.84 5.64 -14.39
N LEU A 118 -0.61 5.17 -14.14
CA LEU A 118 0.29 4.69 -15.20
C LEU A 118 -0.22 3.40 -15.84
N ALA A 119 -0.74 2.46 -15.06
CA ALA A 119 -1.29 1.21 -15.60
C ALA A 119 -2.49 1.50 -16.53
N ASP A 120 -3.40 2.38 -16.11
CA ASP A 120 -4.56 2.80 -16.92
C ASP A 120 -4.14 3.63 -18.15
N ALA A 121 -3.00 4.32 -18.10
CA ALA A 121 -2.41 4.99 -19.25
C ALA A 121 -1.66 4.03 -20.22
N GLY A 122 -1.64 2.72 -19.95
CA GLY A 122 -1.11 1.69 -20.85
C GLY A 122 0.35 1.33 -20.62
N TYR A 123 0.94 1.70 -19.48
CA TYR A 123 2.29 1.31 -19.10
C TYR A 123 2.31 -0.05 -18.40
N ASP A 124 3.42 -0.76 -18.52
CA ASP A 124 3.75 -1.91 -17.67
C ASP A 124 4.50 -1.42 -16.43
N VAL A 125 3.83 -1.44 -15.28
CA VAL A 125 4.30 -0.76 -14.07
C VAL A 125 4.97 -1.75 -13.13
N TRP A 126 6.23 -1.49 -12.81
CA TRP A 126 7.02 -2.23 -11.84
C TRP A 126 7.28 -1.35 -10.61
N MET A 127 7.11 -1.93 -9.43
CA MET A 127 7.35 -1.28 -8.14
C MET A 127 8.40 -2.06 -7.37
N GLY A 128 9.54 -1.41 -7.16
CA GLY A 128 10.68 -1.98 -6.47
C GLY A 128 10.56 -1.90 -4.95
N ASN A 129 11.10 -2.89 -4.26
CA ASN A 129 11.32 -2.85 -2.82
C ASN A 129 12.82 -2.97 -2.52
N VAL A 130 13.32 -2.11 -1.64
CA VAL A 130 14.71 -2.17 -1.19
C VAL A 130 14.89 -3.23 -0.09
N ARG A 131 16.09 -3.80 -0.04
CA ARG A 131 16.52 -4.72 1.02
C ARG A 131 16.19 -4.18 2.42
N GLY A 132 15.68 -5.04 3.28
CA GLY A 132 15.37 -4.73 4.68
C GLY A 132 13.99 -4.11 4.92
N ASN A 133 13.23 -3.72 3.89
CA ASN A 133 11.84 -3.30 4.07
C ASN A 133 10.90 -4.50 4.34
N VAL A 134 9.62 -4.20 4.59
CA VAL A 134 8.59 -5.21 4.94
C VAL A 134 8.50 -6.37 3.94
N TYR A 135 8.69 -6.12 2.64
CA TYR A 135 8.61 -7.15 1.60
C TYR A 135 9.95 -7.85 1.32
N SER A 136 11.08 -7.18 1.58
CA SER A 136 12.42 -7.61 1.12
C SER A 136 13.43 -7.81 2.25
N SER A 137 13.01 -8.45 3.34
CA SER A 137 13.85 -8.72 4.53
C SER A 137 14.55 -10.10 4.53
N LYS A 138 14.36 -10.89 3.47
CA LYS A 138 14.90 -12.25 3.37
C LYS A 138 16.29 -12.25 2.72
N HIS A 139 17.11 -13.22 3.12
CA HIS A 139 18.46 -13.45 2.61
C HIS A 139 18.70 -14.95 2.48
N GLU A 140 19.38 -15.41 1.42
CA GLU A 140 19.63 -16.84 1.16
C GLU A 140 20.36 -17.50 2.33
N LYS A 141 21.34 -16.79 2.88
CA LYS A 141 21.99 -17.18 4.13
C LYS A 141 21.10 -16.75 5.29
N LYS A 142 20.50 -17.70 6.00
CA LYS A 142 19.99 -17.45 7.36
C LYS A 142 21.20 -17.03 8.20
N LEU A 143 21.36 -15.73 8.47
CA LEU A 143 22.25 -15.31 9.54
C LEU A 143 21.81 -16.06 10.80
N PHE A 144 22.68 -16.93 11.31
CA PHE A 144 22.46 -17.67 12.54
C PHE A 144 22.17 -16.67 13.65
N ARG A 145 20.89 -16.46 13.95
CA ARG A 145 20.47 -15.76 15.16
C ARG A 145 20.66 -16.72 16.33
N LYS A 146 21.91 -16.99 16.71
CA LYS A 146 22.23 -17.63 17.99
C LYS A 146 22.76 -16.54 18.91
N ARG A 147 21.95 -16.22 19.93
CA ARG A 147 22.29 -15.40 21.09
C ARG A 147 23.72 -15.71 21.54
N ARG A 148 24.66 -14.78 21.33
CA ARG A 148 25.99 -14.80 21.94
C ARG A 148 26.17 -13.51 22.73
N ILE A 149 25.42 -13.40 23.82
CA ILE A 149 25.56 -12.32 24.82
C ILE A 149 26.00 -12.88 26.19
N LEU A 150 26.02 -14.20 26.39
CA LEU A 150 26.35 -14.79 27.71
C LEU A 150 27.82 -15.18 27.91
N GLU A 151 28.71 -15.01 26.94
CA GLU A 151 30.14 -15.40 27.09
C GLU A 151 31.07 -14.27 27.58
N ILE A 152 30.56 -13.05 27.79
CA ILE A 152 31.41 -11.90 28.20
C ILE A 152 31.48 -11.73 29.73
N TYR A 153 30.71 -12.51 30.51
CA TYR A 153 30.62 -12.34 31.98
C TYR A 153 31.23 -13.48 32.83
N LEU A 154 31.91 -14.46 32.23
CA LEU A 154 32.52 -15.59 32.98
C LEU A 154 33.97 -15.89 32.56
N GLY A 155 34.75 -14.85 32.23
CA GLY A 155 36.20 -14.95 32.01
C GLY A 155 36.97 -14.37 33.18
#